data_AF-A0A3P6AC66-F1
#
_entry.id   AF-A0A3P6AC66-F1
#
_cell.length_a   1.000
_cell.length_b   1.000
_cell.length_c   1.000
_cell.angle_alpha   90.00
_cell.angle_beta   90.00
_cell.angle_gamma   90.00
#
_symmetry.space_group_name_H-M   'P 1'
#
loop_
_entity.id
_entity.type
_entity.pdbx_description
1 polymer ?
#
loop_
_entity_poly.entity_id
_entity_poly.type
_entity_poly.pdbx_seq_one_letter_code
_entity_poly.pdbx_strand_id
1 'polypeptide(L)'
;MAKKIEFFTKKKIGFYKEGDSVPLYANKVGPFHNPKTQTRTDVRLARNRRAGVKDKKEAFGEETGWKYIHGDVFRFPKHKSLFAASLGSGTQLFTLTIFIFMLSLVGVFYPYNRGALFTALVVIYALTSGIAGYTASSFYCQLEGKNWVRNLLLTGGLFCGPLFLTFCFLNTVAIAYSATAALPFGTIVVIVLIWTLVTSPLLVLGGIAGKNSKAEFQAPV
;
A
#
# COMPACT_ATOMS: atom_id res chain seq x y z
N MET A 1 27.52 44.64 -7.28
CA MET A 1 26.17 44.79 -6.67
C MET A 1 25.18 45.27 -7.72
N ALA A 2 23.91 44.90 -7.55
CA ALA A 2 22.71 45.24 -8.33
C ALA A 2 22.43 44.38 -9.59
N LYS A 3 21.41 43.52 -9.42
CA LYS A 3 20.74 42.66 -10.39
C LYS A 3 19.47 43.41 -10.83
N LYS A 4 19.35 43.78 -12.11
CA LYS A 4 18.11 44.39 -12.64
C LYS A 4 17.26 43.28 -13.26
N ILE A 5 16.11 43.02 -12.65
CA ILE A 5 15.05 42.17 -13.19
C ILE A 5 14.17 43.08 -14.05
N GLU A 6 14.02 42.79 -15.34
CA GLU A 6 12.96 43.41 -16.15
C GLU A 6 12.03 42.34 -16.72
N PHE A 7 10.76 42.50 -16.38
CA PHE A 7 9.63 41.68 -16.78
C PHE A 7 9.35 41.83 -18.28
N PHE A 8 9.01 40.70 -18.92
CA PHE A 8 8.56 40.60 -20.30
C PHE A 8 7.39 41.56 -20.60
N THR A 9 7.63 42.56 -21.44
CA THR A 9 6.58 43.35 -22.08
C THR A 9 6.39 42.86 -23.51
N LYS A 10 5.19 42.34 -23.83
CA LYS A 10 4.77 42.09 -25.22
C LYS A 10 4.92 43.39 -26.03
N LYS A 11 5.71 43.37 -27.12
CA LYS A 11 5.79 44.50 -28.06
C LYS A 11 5.46 44.06 -29.49
N LYS A 12 4.69 44.93 -30.14
CA LYS A 12 4.03 44.85 -31.46
C LYS A 12 4.92 44.34 -32.60
N ILE A 13 4.28 43.61 -33.52
CA ILE A 13 4.80 43.24 -34.84
C ILE A 13 5.10 44.53 -35.62
N GLY A 14 6.37 44.77 -35.93
CA GLY A 14 6.85 45.86 -36.78
C GLY A 14 7.72 45.29 -37.90
N PHE A 15 7.62 45.89 -39.08
CA PHE A 15 8.40 45.52 -40.27
C PHE A 15 9.91 45.73 -40.03
N TYR A 16 10.74 44.76 -40.42
CA TYR A 16 12.19 44.78 -40.30
C TYR A 16 12.85 45.72 -41.32
N LYS A 17 13.94 46.40 -40.95
CA LYS A 17 14.78 47.19 -41.87
C LYS A 17 16.07 46.44 -42.23
N GLU A 18 16.72 46.86 -43.31
CA GLU A 18 17.97 46.24 -43.80
C GLU A 18 19.09 46.40 -42.76
N GLY A 19 19.50 45.28 -42.14
CA GLY A 19 20.52 45.23 -41.07
C GLY A 19 20.05 44.68 -39.71
N ASP A 20 18.75 44.49 -39.49
CA ASP A 20 18.24 43.94 -38.22
C ASP A 20 18.41 42.41 -38.09
N SER A 21 18.64 41.93 -36.86
CA SER A 21 18.71 40.48 -36.57
C SER A 21 17.32 39.87 -36.43
N VAL A 22 16.97 38.98 -37.37
CA VAL A 22 15.66 38.31 -37.44
C VAL A 22 15.76 36.89 -36.87
N PRO A 23 14.92 36.50 -35.88
CA PRO A 23 14.89 35.12 -35.41
C PRO A 23 14.24 34.20 -36.45
N LEU A 24 15.05 33.35 -37.09
CA LEU A 24 14.59 32.33 -38.03
C LEU A 24 14.01 31.13 -37.29
N TYR A 25 12.69 30.94 -37.42
CA TYR A 25 12.05 29.68 -37.03
C TYR A 25 12.09 28.70 -38.19
N ALA A 26 12.97 27.70 -38.12
CA ALA A 26 12.98 26.58 -39.07
C ALA A 26 11.91 25.56 -38.66
N ASN A 27 10.82 25.46 -39.43
CA ASN A 27 9.82 24.41 -39.25
C ASN A 27 10.36 23.07 -39.80
N LYS A 28 10.05 21.97 -39.11
CA LYS A 28 10.62 20.64 -39.31
C LYS A 28 9.66 19.66 -40.00
N VAL A 29 8.73 20.15 -40.81
CA VAL A 29 7.88 19.33 -41.68
C VAL A 29 8.40 19.41 -43.12
N GLY A 30 8.48 18.24 -43.77
CA GLY A 30 9.37 17.94 -44.89
C GLY A 30 9.18 18.70 -46.22
N PRO A 31 10.01 18.38 -47.23
CA PRO A 31 10.34 19.27 -48.33
C PRO A 31 9.42 19.12 -49.56
N PHE A 32 9.14 20.25 -50.23
CA PHE A 32 8.73 20.29 -51.64
C PHE A 32 9.91 19.85 -52.56
N HIS A 33 9.58 19.29 -53.71
CA HIS A 33 10.40 18.44 -54.58
C HIS A 33 11.55 19.13 -55.37
N ASN A 34 12.70 18.43 -55.53
CA ASN A 34 13.51 18.35 -56.78
C ASN A 34 14.44 17.09 -56.75
N PRO A 35 14.53 16.20 -57.77
CA PRO A 35 14.48 14.75 -57.50
C PRO A 35 15.69 13.81 -57.67
N LYS A 36 16.91 14.14 -58.12
CA LYS A 36 17.79 13.04 -58.67
C LYS A 36 19.23 12.82 -58.19
N THR A 37 19.84 13.64 -57.35
CA THR A 37 21.25 13.41 -56.91
C THR A 37 21.49 13.38 -55.40
N GLN A 38 20.58 13.90 -54.58
CA GLN A 38 20.75 13.97 -53.11
C GLN A 38 20.30 12.70 -52.38
N THR A 39 19.36 11.94 -52.96
CA THR A 39 18.67 10.82 -52.29
C THR A 39 19.58 9.69 -51.83
N ARG A 40 20.70 9.40 -52.51
CA ARG A 40 21.54 8.23 -52.16
C ARG A 40 22.50 8.51 -50.99
N THR A 41 23.04 9.72 -50.89
CA THR A 41 23.89 10.16 -49.76
C THR A 41 23.05 10.54 -48.55
N ASP A 42 21.90 11.19 -48.76
CA ASP A 42 21.04 11.66 -47.70
C ASP A 42 20.34 10.51 -46.98
N VAL A 43 19.95 9.44 -47.69
CA VAL A 43 19.36 8.26 -47.05
C VAL A 43 20.39 7.53 -46.18
N ARG A 44 21.67 7.51 -46.57
CA ARG A 44 22.74 6.84 -45.81
C ARG A 44 23.19 7.67 -44.61
N LEU A 45 23.31 8.99 -44.77
CA LEU A 45 23.55 9.93 -43.68
C LEU A 45 22.35 10.03 -42.73
N ALA A 46 21.11 10.05 -43.23
CA ALA A 46 19.91 10.02 -42.40
C ALA A 46 19.74 8.68 -41.68
N ARG A 47 20.18 7.56 -42.28
CA ARG A 47 20.19 6.25 -41.63
C ARG A 47 21.23 6.18 -40.52
N ASN A 48 22.47 6.62 -40.75
CA ASN A 48 23.50 6.68 -39.70
C ASN A 48 23.15 7.69 -38.60
N ARG A 49 22.54 8.83 -38.97
CA ARG A 49 22.03 9.81 -38.00
C ARG A 49 20.83 9.28 -37.23
N ARG A 50 19.94 8.49 -37.84
CA ARG A 50 18.83 7.82 -37.14
C ARG A 50 19.31 6.68 -36.25
N ALA A 51 20.31 5.91 -36.67
CA ALA A 51 20.93 4.86 -35.84
C ALA A 51 21.63 5.49 -34.63
N GLY A 52 22.51 6.48 -34.85
CA GLY A 52 23.17 7.19 -33.74
C GLY A 52 22.21 8.01 -32.86
N VAL A 53 21.06 8.46 -33.37
CA VAL A 53 20.01 9.10 -32.56
C VAL A 53 19.15 8.06 -31.85
N LYS A 54 18.93 6.87 -32.42
CA LYS A 54 18.28 5.75 -31.73
C LYS A 54 19.15 5.25 -30.59
N ASP A 55 20.41 4.90 -30.86
CA ASP A 55 21.34 4.40 -29.85
C ASP A 55 21.54 5.44 -28.73
N LYS A 56 21.66 6.74 -29.06
CA LYS A 56 21.72 7.80 -28.05
C LYS A 56 20.41 8.01 -27.29
N LYS A 57 19.24 7.81 -27.91
CA LYS A 57 17.94 7.93 -27.24
C LYS A 57 17.61 6.70 -26.39
N GLU A 58 18.03 5.53 -26.81
CA GLU A 58 17.89 4.27 -26.07
C GLU A 58 18.84 4.29 -24.87
N ALA A 59 20.10 4.72 -25.03
CA ALA A 59 21.02 4.98 -23.92
C ALA A 59 20.48 6.06 -22.96
N PHE A 60 20.06 7.24 -23.45
CA PHE A 60 19.43 8.24 -22.58
C PHE A 60 18.15 7.74 -21.90
N GLY A 61 17.36 6.91 -22.59
CA GLY A 61 16.11 6.34 -22.06
C GLY A 61 16.35 5.31 -20.96
N GLU A 62 17.36 4.47 -21.10
CA GLU A 62 17.79 3.50 -20.08
C GLU A 62 18.45 4.19 -18.88
N GLU A 63 19.30 5.20 -19.11
CA GLU A 63 19.96 6.01 -18.08
C GLU A 63 18.95 6.85 -17.26
N THR A 64 17.83 7.24 -17.86
CA THR A 64 16.74 7.98 -17.19
C THR A 64 15.68 7.05 -16.60
N GLY A 65 15.55 5.81 -17.11
CA GLY A 65 14.55 4.82 -16.70
C GLY A 65 14.68 4.41 -15.24
N TRP A 66 15.89 4.07 -14.78
CA TRP A 66 16.15 3.72 -13.37
C TRP A 66 15.77 4.83 -12.39
N LYS A 67 15.83 6.10 -12.82
CA LYS A 67 15.47 7.27 -12.02
C LYS A 67 13.96 7.43 -11.85
N TYR A 68 13.15 6.93 -12.79
CA TYR A 68 11.70 6.88 -12.67
C TYR A 68 11.20 5.61 -11.95
N ILE A 69 11.99 4.53 -11.90
CA ILE A 69 11.66 3.32 -11.13
C ILE A 69 11.53 3.64 -9.64
N HIS A 70 12.35 4.54 -9.09
CA HIS A 70 12.22 4.99 -7.69
C HIS A 70 10.85 5.63 -7.39
N GLY A 71 10.19 6.24 -8.38
CA GLY A 71 8.83 6.78 -8.24
C GLY A 71 7.73 5.73 -8.31
N ASP A 72 7.96 4.61 -9.00
CA ASP A 72 7.03 3.49 -9.09
C ASP A 72 7.11 2.54 -7.88
N VAL A 73 8.25 2.48 -7.18
CA VAL A 73 8.46 1.64 -5.97
C VAL A 73 7.51 2.02 -4.83
N PHE A 74 7.11 3.29 -4.71
CA PHE A 74 6.19 3.76 -3.65
C PHE A 74 4.73 3.88 -4.11
N ARG A 75 4.39 3.28 -5.25
CA ARG A 75 3.00 3.31 -5.71
C ARG A 75 2.13 2.47 -4.79
N PHE A 76 1.14 3.11 -4.18
CA PHE A 76 0.24 2.41 -3.28
C PHE A 76 -0.50 1.25 -3.98
N PRO A 77 -0.68 0.10 -3.30
CA PRO A 77 -1.32 -1.07 -3.88
C PRO A 77 -2.78 -0.78 -4.25
N LYS A 78 -3.32 -1.45 -5.28
CA LYS A 78 -4.74 -1.32 -5.67
C LYS A 78 -5.71 -1.69 -4.52
N HIS A 79 -5.30 -2.63 -3.66
CA HIS A 79 -6.08 -3.11 -2.50
C HIS A 79 -5.43 -2.74 -1.16
N LYS A 80 -5.32 -1.43 -0.89
CA LYS A 80 -4.73 -0.89 0.35
C LYS A 80 -5.39 -1.42 1.63
N SER A 81 -6.70 -1.67 1.60
CA SER A 81 -7.47 -2.16 2.75
C SER A 81 -7.14 -3.61 3.13
N LEU A 82 -7.01 -4.51 2.14
CA LEU A 82 -6.69 -5.92 2.42
C LEU A 82 -5.29 -6.05 3.01
N PHE A 83 -4.35 -5.29 2.47
CA PHE A 83 -2.98 -5.25 2.96
C PHE A 83 -2.92 -4.75 4.40
N ALA A 84 -3.51 -3.58 4.69
CA ALA A 84 -3.54 -3.03 6.04
C ALA A 84 -4.28 -3.96 7.04
N ALA A 85 -5.38 -4.59 6.62
CA ALA A 85 -6.11 -5.56 7.43
C ALA A 85 -5.29 -6.84 7.72
N SER A 86 -4.55 -7.35 6.72
CA SER A 86 -3.64 -8.48 6.91
C SER A 86 -2.49 -8.16 7.87
N LEU A 87 -1.91 -6.95 7.77
CA LEU A 87 -0.89 -6.49 8.70
C LEU A 87 -1.43 -6.33 10.12
N GLY A 88 -2.63 -5.76 10.28
CA GLY A 88 -3.29 -5.66 11.59
C GLY A 88 -3.51 -7.03 12.24
N SER A 89 -4.08 -7.96 11.48
CA SER A 89 -4.32 -9.33 11.95
C SER A 89 -3.01 -10.07 12.26
N GLY A 90 -2.00 -9.93 11.41
CA GLY A 90 -0.69 -10.57 11.59
C GLY A 90 0.06 -10.01 12.80
N THR A 91 0.07 -8.69 13.00
CA THR A 91 0.68 -8.07 14.18
C THR A 91 0.01 -8.51 15.47
N GLN A 92 -1.33 -8.64 15.49
CA GLN A 92 -2.06 -9.19 16.63
C GLN A 92 -1.59 -10.61 17.00
N LEU A 93 -1.55 -11.52 16.03
CA LEU A 93 -1.17 -12.92 16.24
C LEU A 93 0.29 -13.06 16.67
N PHE A 94 1.16 -12.23 16.09
CA PHE A 94 2.57 -12.18 16.46
C PHE A 94 2.75 -11.71 17.91
N THR A 95 2.11 -10.59 18.30
CA THR A 95 2.15 -10.10 19.68
C THR A 95 1.56 -11.10 20.67
N LEU A 96 0.44 -11.75 20.33
CA LEU A 96 -0.15 -12.81 21.15
C LEU A 96 0.84 -13.96 21.36
N THR A 97 1.49 -14.43 20.30
CA THR A 97 2.45 -15.54 20.38
C THR A 97 3.62 -15.20 21.27
N ILE A 98 4.20 -14.00 21.11
CA ILE A 98 5.28 -13.51 21.97
C ILE A 98 4.82 -13.43 23.43
N PHE A 99 3.64 -12.87 23.69
CA PHE A 99 3.16 -12.68 25.05
C PHE A 99 2.90 -14.02 25.76
N ILE A 100 2.29 -14.98 25.06
CA ILE A 100 2.10 -16.35 25.58
C ILE A 100 3.45 -17.02 25.83
N PHE A 101 4.40 -16.90 24.90
CA PHE A 101 5.74 -17.45 25.06
C PHE A 101 6.44 -16.88 26.31
N MET A 102 6.36 -15.56 26.53
CA MET A 102 6.92 -14.92 27.73
C MET A 102 6.25 -15.40 29.02
N LEU A 103 4.92 -15.51 29.06
CA LEU A 103 4.22 -16.04 30.23
C LEU A 103 4.56 -17.52 30.48
N SER A 104 4.80 -18.28 29.42
CA SER A 104 5.27 -19.67 29.52
C SER A 104 6.68 -19.76 30.09
N LEU A 105 7.59 -18.85 29.73
CA LEU A 105 8.95 -18.79 30.29
C LEU A 105 8.97 -18.40 31.77
N VAL A 106 8.08 -17.49 32.19
CA VAL A 106 7.92 -17.10 33.60
C VAL A 106 7.28 -18.21 34.44
N GLY A 107 6.64 -19.19 33.81
CA GLY A 107 6.01 -20.32 34.51
C GLY A 107 4.60 -20.03 35.03
N VAL A 108 3.90 -19.03 34.49
CA VAL A 108 2.52 -18.68 34.88
C VAL A 108 1.52 -19.80 34.56
N PHE A 109 1.81 -20.60 33.54
CA PHE A 109 0.98 -21.74 33.14
C PHE A 109 1.80 -23.01 33.08
N TYR A 110 1.30 -24.08 33.70
CA TYR A 110 1.84 -25.42 33.52
C TYR A 110 1.30 -26.02 32.21
N PRO A 111 2.13 -26.53 31.29
CA PRO A 111 1.71 -26.96 29.95
C PRO A 111 0.68 -28.09 29.96
N TYR A 112 0.56 -28.80 31.09
CA TYR A 112 -0.39 -29.89 31.26
C TYR A 112 -1.80 -29.42 31.63
N ASN A 113 -1.97 -28.21 32.17
CA ASN A 113 -3.28 -27.64 32.49
C ASN A 113 -3.86 -26.91 31.27
N ARG A 114 -4.38 -27.69 30.31
CA ARG A 114 -4.90 -27.17 29.04
C ARG A 114 -5.97 -26.09 29.22
N GLY A 115 -6.78 -26.17 30.30
CA GLY A 115 -7.82 -25.20 30.60
C GLY A 115 -7.28 -23.79 30.85
N ALA A 116 -6.24 -23.66 31.67
CA ALA A 116 -5.62 -22.37 31.99
C ALA A 116 -4.96 -21.73 30.76
N LEU A 117 -4.42 -22.55 29.85
CA LEU A 117 -3.84 -22.07 28.59
C LEU A 117 -4.93 -21.47 27.70
N PHE A 118 -6.06 -22.17 27.50
CA PHE A 118 -7.15 -21.67 26.67
C PHE A 118 -7.78 -20.37 27.22
N THR A 119 -7.95 -20.27 28.54
CA THR A 119 -8.48 -19.05 29.15
C THR A 119 -7.52 -17.87 28.96
N ALA A 120 -6.21 -18.09 29.18
CA ALA A 120 -5.19 -17.07 28.94
C ALA A 120 -5.17 -16.62 27.47
N LEU A 121 -5.24 -17.57 26.53
CA LEU A 121 -5.24 -17.27 25.10
C LEU A 121 -6.41 -16.35 24.72
N VAL A 122 -7.62 -16.63 25.22
CA VAL A 122 -8.80 -15.80 24.97
C VAL A 122 -8.62 -14.39 25.55
N VAL A 123 -8.14 -14.27 26.78
CA VAL A 123 -7.92 -12.97 27.44
C VAL A 123 -6.86 -12.14 26.70
N ILE A 124 -5.71 -12.74 26.39
CA ILE A 124 -4.60 -12.07 25.68
C ILE A 124 -5.04 -11.69 24.26
N TYR A 125 -5.82 -12.55 23.59
CA TYR A 125 -6.38 -12.23 22.28
C TYR A 125 -7.30 -11.01 22.33
N ALA A 126 -8.18 -10.94 23.34
CA ALA A 126 -9.04 -9.78 23.53
C ALA A 126 -8.24 -8.50 23.78
N LEU A 127 -7.19 -8.55 24.61
CA LEU A 127 -6.33 -7.38 24.90
C LEU A 127 -5.52 -6.93 23.68
N THR A 128 -4.97 -7.87 22.91
CA THR A 128 -4.17 -7.58 21.71
C THR A 128 -5.00 -7.07 20.53
N SER A 129 -6.33 -7.19 20.57
CA SER A 129 -7.21 -6.65 19.53
C SER A 129 -7.10 -5.13 19.35
N GLY A 130 -6.80 -4.37 20.42
CA GLY A 130 -6.53 -2.94 20.31
C GLY A 130 -5.27 -2.63 19.49
N ILE A 131 -4.23 -3.45 19.62
CA ILE A 131 -2.98 -3.32 18.84
C ILE A 131 -3.28 -3.59 17.37
N ALA A 132 -4.09 -4.62 17.07
CA ALA A 132 -4.53 -4.94 15.72
C ALA A 132 -5.25 -3.76 15.05
N GLY A 133 -6.16 -3.12 15.81
CA GLY A 133 -6.92 -1.97 15.32
C GLY A 133 -6.03 -0.76 15.08
N TYR A 134 -5.09 -0.51 16.00
CA TYR A 134 -4.10 0.56 15.90
C TYR A 134 -3.20 0.40 14.69
N THR A 135 -2.59 -0.76 14.50
CA THR A 135 -1.68 -1.00 13.37
C THR A 135 -2.44 -0.98 12.05
N ALA A 136 -3.60 -1.66 11.95
CA ALA A 136 -4.43 -1.64 10.75
C ALA A 136 -4.84 -0.22 10.34
N SER A 137 -5.29 0.61 11.30
CA SER A 137 -5.77 1.96 11.00
C SER A 137 -4.61 2.92 10.70
N SER A 138 -3.50 2.83 11.43
CA SER A 138 -2.29 3.63 11.18
C SER A 138 -1.75 3.39 9.77
N PHE A 139 -1.53 2.12 9.39
CA PHE A 139 -1.03 1.78 8.04
C PHE A 139 -2.06 2.13 6.96
N TYR A 140 -3.35 1.93 7.21
CA TYR A 140 -4.37 2.31 6.23
C TYR A 140 -4.42 3.82 5.98
N CYS A 141 -4.24 4.63 7.02
CA CYS A 141 -4.14 6.09 6.90
C CYS A 141 -2.84 6.53 6.19
N GLN A 142 -1.70 5.87 6.44
CA GLN A 142 -0.44 6.11 5.71
C GLN A 142 -0.57 5.87 4.21
N LEU A 143 -1.40 4.90 3.82
CA LEU A 143 -1.67 4.59 2.42
C LEU A 143 -2.76 5.50 1.79
N GLU A 144 -3.07 6.65 2.41
CA GLU A 144 -4.12 7.59 1.99
C GLU A 144 -5.54 6.99 1.98
N GLY A 145 -5.80 5.98 2.81
CA GLY A 145 -7.11 5.36 2.97
C GLY A 145 -8.08 6.25 3.74
N LYS A 146 -9.22 6.61 3.14
CA LYS A 146 -10.25 7.46 3.78
C LYS A 146 -11.22 6.66 4.67
N ASN A 147 -11.54 5.42 4.30
CA ASN A 147 -12.57 4.60 4.93
C ASN A 147 -12.01 3.67 6.02
N TRP A 148 -11.46 4.26 7.10
CA TRP A 148 -10.80 3.52 8.17
C TRP A 148 -11.73 2.50 8.87
N VAL A 149 -13.02 2.83 9.04
CA VAL A 149 -14.01 1.92 9.66
C VAL A 149 -14.17 0.63 8.83
N ARG A 150 -14.25 0.74 7.50
CA ARG A 150 -14.37 -0.42 6.62
C ARG A 150 -13.11 -1.29 6.66
N ASN A 151 -11.94 -0.66 6.74
CA ASN A 151 -10.67 -1.36 6.93
C ASN A 151 -10.65 -2.12 8.27
N LEU A 152 -11.18 -1.51 9.33
CA LEU A 152 -11.22 -2.12 10.65
C LEU A 152 -12.18 -3.31 10.72
N LEU A 153 -13.37 -3.18 10.11
CA LEU A 153 -14.30 -4.31 9.95
C LEU A 153 -13.68 -5.45 9.14
N LEU A 154 -12.94 -5.12 8.08
CA LEU A 154 -12.20 -6.11 7.31
C LEU A 154 -11.11 -6.78 8.15
N THR A 155 -10.39 -6.04 8.99
CA THR A 155 -9.36 -6.59 9.90
C THR A 155 -9.97 -7.57 10.90
N GLY A 156 -11.08 -7.20 11.54
CA GLY A 156 -11.78 -8.11 12.46
C GLY A 156 -12.37 -9.33 11.75
N GLY A 157 -12.90 -9.16 10.54
CA GLY A 157 -13.51 -10.23 9.76
C GLY A 157 -12.52 -11.15 9.05
N LEU A 158 -11.31 -10.69 8.72
CA LEU A 158 -10.35 -11.43 7.89
C LEU A 158 -9.91 -12.74 8.55
N PHE A 159 -9.64 -12.70 9.86
CA PHE A 159 -9.27 -13.88 10.64
C PHE A 159 -10.50 -14.55 11.27
N CYS A 160 -11.45 -13.76 11.79
CA CYS A 160 -12.60 -14.30 12.50
C CYS A 160 -13.61 -14.99 11.57
N GLY A 161 -13.78 -14.52 10.34
CA GLY A 161 -14.73 -15.08 9.37
C GLY A 161 -14.40 -16.52 8.97
N PRO A 162 -13.19 -16.80 8.45
CA PRO A 162 -12.77 -18.16 8.13
C PRO A 162 -12.78 -19.08 9.36
N LEU A 163 -12.34 -18.60 10.52
CA LEU A 163 -12.38 -19.37 11.77
C LEU A 163 -13.80 -19.73 12.20
N PHE A 164 -14.74 -18.80 12.09
CA PHE A 164 -16.14 -19.05 12.42
C PHE A 164 -16.75 -20.08 11.45
N LEU A 165 -16.38 -20.02 10.18
CA LEU A 165 -16.86 -20.96 9.17
C LEU A 165 -16.32 -22.38 9.41
N THR A 166 -15.02 -22.53 9.66
CA THR A 166 -14.43 -23.83 10.01
C THR A 166 -14.99 -24.36 11.32
N PHE A 167 -15.19 -23.49 12.32
CA PHE A 167 -15.85 -23.84 13.56
C PHE A 167 -17.27 -24.35 13.33
N CYS A 168 -18.11 -23.66 12.55
CA CYS A 168 -19.48 -24.09 12.25
C CYS A 168 -19.50 -25.46 11.56
N PHE A 169 -18.60 -25.68 10.60
CA PHE A 169 -18.47 -26.97 9.92
C PHE A 169 -18.08 -28.08 10.91
N LEU A 170 -17.01 -27.88 11.69
CA LEU A 170 -16.54 -28.85 12.67
C LEU A 170 -17.57 -29.12 13.76
N ASN A 171 -18.29 -28.09 14.23
CA ASN A 171 -19.34 -28.24 15.23
C ASN A 171 -20.54 -29.01 14.69
N THR A 172 -20.89 -28.82 13.41
CA THR A 172 -21.95 -29.61 12.75
C THR A 172 -21.56 -31.09 12.66
N VAL A 173 -20.31 -31.38 12.27
CA VAL A 173 -19.78 -32.75 12.24
C VAL A 173 -19.74 -33.35 13.65
N ALA A 174 -19.32 -32.58 14.66
CA ALA A 174 -19.27 -33.02 16.05
C ALA A 174 -20.66 -33.39 16.58
N ILE A 175 -21.69 -32.61 16.27
CA ILE A 175 -23.08 -32.93 16.62
C ILE A 175 -23.53 -34.22 15.91
N ALA A 176 -23.23 -34.38 14.62
CA ALA A 176 -23.61 -35.56 13.85
C ALA A 176 -23.03 -36.86 14.43
N TYR A 177 -21.80 -36.82 14.94
CA TYR A 177 -21.14 -37.96 15.59
C TYR A 177 -21.39 -38.06 17.11
N SER A 178 -22.26 -37.22 17.69
CA SER A 178 -22.48 -37.14 19.14
C SER A 178 -21.17 -37.00 19.93
N ALA A 179 -20.23 -36.23 19.40
CA ALA A 179 -18.94 -36.02 20.03
C ALA A 179 -19.08 -35.10 21.25
N THR A 180 -18.39 -35.43 22.35
CA THR A 180 -18.31 -34.59 23.56
C THR A 180 -17.62 -33.24 23.34
N ALA A 181 -16.99 -33.05 22.17
CA ALA A 181 -16.42 -31.78 21.74
C ALA A 181 -17.43 -30.82 21.08
N ALA A 182 -18.66 -31.27 20.80
CA ALA A 182 -19.70 -30.41 20.25
C ALA A 182 -20.06 -29.31 21.27
N LEU A 183 -19.95 -28.05 20.85
CA LEU A 183 -20.34 -26.94 21.71
C LEU A 183 -21.85 -26.75 21.66
N PRO A 184 -22.54 -26.69 22.81
CA PRO A 184 -23.96 -26.41 22.85
C PRO A 184 -24.21 -24.98 22.36
N PHE A 185 -25.39 -24.75 21.79
CA PHE A 185 -25.77 -23.46 21.19
C PHE A 185 -25.54 -22.28 22.15
N GLY A 186 -25.82 -22.46 23.44
CA GLY A 186 -25.57 -21.44 24.47
C GLY A 186 -24.12 -20.97 24.53
N THR A 187 -23.15 -21.88 24.43
CA THR A 187 -21.71 -21.53 24.43
C THR A 187 -21.32 -20.75 23.19
N ILE A 188 -21.90 -21.07 22.02
CA ILE A 188 -21.66 -20.35 20.77
C ILE A 188 -22.11 -18.90 20.91
N VAL A 189 -23.30 -18.67 21.46
CA VAL A 189 -23.83 -17.32 21.72
C VAL A 189 -22.93 -16.56 22.69
N VAL A 190 -22.47 -17.20 23.77
CA VAL A 190 -21.54 -16.59 24.73
C VAL A 190 -20.22 -16.16 24.07
N ILE A 191 -19.63 -17.00 23.20
CA ILE A 191 -18.39 -16.66 22.49
C ILE A 191 -18.60 -15.45 21.57
N VAL A 192 -19.72 -15.41 20.83
CA VAL A 192 -20.07 -14.27 19.98
C VAL A 192 -20.30 -13.00 20.80
N LEU A 193 -20.93 -13.11 21.98
CA LEU A 193 -21.13 -11.98 22.89
C LEU A 193 -19.81 -11.45 23.44
N ILE A 194 -18.89 -12.32 23.88
CA ILE A 194 -17.57 -11.90 24.35
C ILE A 194 -16.80 -11.19 23.21
N TRP A 195 -16.86 -11.75 21.99
CA TRP A 195 -16.19 -11.14 20.84
C TRP A 195 -16.79 -9.77 20.47
N THR A 196 -18.11 -9.64 20.46
CA THR A 196 -18.78 -8.37 20.12
C THR A 196 -18.67 -7.32 21.23
N LEU A 197 -18.71 -7.70 22.50
CA LEU A 197 -18.70 -6.78 23.64
C LEU A 197 -17.30 -6.40 24.13
N VAL A 198 -16.29 -7.23 23.88
CA VAL A 198 -14.91 -6.99 24.34
C VAL A 198 -13.98 -6.71 23.16
N THR A 199 -13.86 -7.68 22.24
CA THR A 199 -12.89 -7.60 21.14
C THR A 199 -13.25 -6.50 20.15
N SER A 200 -14.52 -6.39 19.76
CA SER A 200 -14.96 -5.35 18.80
C SER A 200 -14.73 -3.91 19.31
N PRO A 201 -15.14 -3.52 20.53
CA PRO A 201 -14.88 -2.16 21.01
C PRO A 201 -13.40 -1.89 21.23
N LEU A 202 -12.61 -2.83 21.74
CA LEU A 202 -11.15 -2.63 21.86
C LEU A 202 -10.50 -2.43 20.49
N LEU A 203 -10.90 -3.20 19.48
CA LEU A 203 -10.45 -3.05 18.10
C LEU A 203 -10.78 -1.64 17.56
N VAL A 204 -11.99 -1.14 17.82
CA VAL A 204 -12.44 0.22 17.44
C VAL A 204 -11.65 1.30 18.17
N LEU A 205 -11.46 1.18 19.47
CA LEU A 205 -10.66 2.12 20.26
C LEU A 205 -9.21 2.18 19.76
N GLY A 206 -8.61 1.02 19.49
CA GLY A 206 -7.30 0.91 18.86
C GLY A 206 -7.27 1.58 17.49
N GLY A 207 -8.29 1.37 16.67
CA GLY A 207 -8.40 2.00 15.36
C GLY A 207 -8.55 3.52 15.40
N ILE A 208 -9.31 4.04 16.37
CA ILE A 208 -9.43 5.50 16.60
C ILE A 208 -8.07 6.08 17.03
N ALA A 209 -7.35 5.40 17.93
CA ALA A 209 -6.01 5.82 18.34
C ALA A 209 -5.03 5.81 17.15
N GLY A 210 -5.09 4.78 16.29
CA GLY A 210 -4.25 4.69 15.08
C GLY A 210 -4.54 5.78 14.06
N LYS A 211 -5.83 6.12 13.85
CA LYS A 211 -6.22 7.25 13.00
C LYS A 211 -5.65 8.58 13.49
N ASN A 212 -5.57 8.78 14.80
CA ASN A 212 -5.08 10.04 15.37
C ASN A 212 -3.55 10.14 15.32
N SER A 213 -2.86 9.00 15.30
CA SER A 213 -1.41 8.90 15.17
C SER A 213 -1.02 9.02 13.68
N LYS A 214 -1.09 10.25 13.13
CA LYS A 214 -0.67 10.53 11.75
C LYS A 214 0.86 10.52 11.65
N ALA A 215 1.46 9.33 11.68
CA ALA A 215 2.81 9.18 11.17
C ALA A 215 2.73 9.35 9.64
N GLU A 216 3.27 10.45 9.12
CA GLU A 216 3.39 10.67 7.69
C GLU A 216 4.31 9.59 7.10
N PHE A 217 3.90 8.99 5.98
CA PHE A 217 4.69 7.94 5.34
C PHE A 217 6.02 8.54 4.86
N GLN A 218 7.10 8.26 5.59
CA GLN A 218 8.44 8.67 5.22
C GLN A 218 8.98 7.70 4.16
N ALA A 219 8.86 8.10 2.89
CA ALA A 219 9.59 7.41 1.83
C ALA A 219 11.10 7.63 2.05
N PRO A 220 11.94 6.58 2.06
CA PRO A 220 13.38 6.76 2.10
C PRO A 220 13.81 7.54 0.85
N VAL A 221 14.55 8.62 1.09
CA VAL A 221 15.07 9.58 0.09
C VAL A 221 16.19 8.96 -0.74
#